data_AF-A0A2P8QMT9-F1
#
_entry.id   AF-A0A2P8QMT9-F1
#
_cell.length_a   1.000
_cell.length_b   1.000
_cell.length_c   1.000
_cell.angle_alpha   90.00
_cell.angle_beta   90.00
_cell.angle_gamma   90.00
#
_symmetry.space_group_name_H-M   'P 1'
#
loop_
_entity.id
_entity.type
_entity.pdbx_description
1 polymer ?
#
loop_
_entity_poly.entity_id
_entity_poly.type
_entity_poly.pdbx_seq_one_letter_code
_entity_poly.pdbx_strand_id
1 'polypeptide(L)'
;MHLQKLPRQAEGFTLFEVLISILIVSVFLAVAMQALLFAVIFKVRTEQRNEAITWIQKDLEFVRNQAKEYEINTFPYSNRCNATTSADGFAAGLLHSILGTPTSPPPSAPSTITSVSKTLAGKSFTLTRTTIYDTPTYAYKLLQLTYKVTPADSIFPIATLSTEVIPDASLKCP
;
A
#
# COMPACT_ATOMS: atom_id res chain seq x y z
N MET A 1 22.86 67.25 -50.38
CA MET A 1 22.41 66.08 -49.61
C MET A 1 23.52 65.66 -48.68
N HIS A 2 23.39 65.95 -47.39
CA HIS A 2 24.39 65.67 -46.37
C HIS A 2 24.10 64.26 -45.81
N LEU A 3 24.94 63.28 -46.15
CA LEU A 3 24.83 61.92 -45.62
C LEU A 3 25.44 61.89 -44.21
N GLN A 4 24.57 61.99 -43.21
CA GLN A 4 24.93 61.81 -41.81
C GLN A 4 25.21 60.32 -41.56
N LYS A 5 26.50 59.95 -41.49
CA LYS A 5 26.92 58.63 -41.00
C LYS A 5 26.66 58.58 -39.50
N LEU A 6 25.74 57.73 -39.06
CA LEU A 6 25.68 57.33 -37.66
C LEU A 6 26.97 56.54 -37.32
N PRO A 7 27.65 56.84 -36.20
CA PRO A 7 28.71 55.97 -35.72
C PRO A 7 28.05 54.67 -35.28
N ARG A 8 28.28 53.61 -36.06
CA ARG A 8 27.92 52.25 -35.68
C ARG A 8 28.91 51.86 -34.58
N GLN A 9 28.53 52.04 -33.32
CA GLN A 9 29.20 51.43 -32.18
C GLN A 9 29.04 49.91 -32.32
N ALA A 10 29.97 49.29 -33.04
CA ALA A 10 30.23 47.87 -32.92
C ALA A 10 31.00 47.68 -31.62
N GLU A 11 30.30 47.73 -30.48
CA GLU A 11 30.86 47.23 -29.23
C GLU A 11 30.95 45.71 -29.37
N GLY A 12 32.17 45.24 -29.62
CA GLY A 12 32.47 43.82 -29.58
C GLY A 12 32.25 43.31 -28.16
N PHE A 13 31.47 42.22 -28.05
CA PHE A 13 31.30 41.44 -26.83
C PHE A 13 32.63 41.36 -26.06
N THR A 14 32.68 41.94 -24.87
CA THR A 14 33.92 41.88 -24.08
C THR A 14 34.10 40.43 -23.63
N LEU A 15 35.30 39.86 -23.76
CA LEU A 15 35.59 38.48 -23.35
C LEU A 15 35.18 38.21 -21.88
N PHE A 16 35.20 39.24 -21.04
CA PHE A 16 34.82 39.18 -19.64
C PHE A 16 33.30 38.97 -19.43
N GLU A 17 32.47 39.62 -20.23
CA GLU A 17 31.01 39.46 -20.18
C GLU A 17 30.58 38.04 -20.58
N VAL A 18 31.24 37.47 -21.59
CA VAL A 18 31.03 36.08 -22.00
C VAL A 18 31.43 35.11 -20.87
N LEU A 19 32.54 35.37 -20.17
CA LEU A 19 32.97 34.56 -19.03
C LEU A 19 31.98 34.60 -17.87
N ILE A 20 31.45 35.78 -17.51
CA ILE A 20 30.43 35.89 -16.45
C ILE A 20 29.14 35.17 -16.87
N SER A 21 28.74 35.31 -18.14
CA SER A 21 27.52 34.66 -18.64
C SER A 21 27.63 33.13 -18.57
N ILE A 22 28.78 32.57 -18.99
CA ILE A 22 29.05 31.13 -18.89
C ILE A 22 29.10 30.69 -17.41
N LEU A 23 29.70 31.49 -16.54
CA LEU A 23 29.74 31.21 -15.09
C LEU A 23 28.33 31.11 -14.52
N ILE A 24 27.46 32.08 -14.81
CA ILE A 24 26.08 32.09 -14.32
C ILE A 24 25.29 30.89 -14.87
N VAL A 25 25.36 30.63 -16.17
CA VAL A 25 24.68 29.48 -16.79
C VAL A 25 25.17 28.16 -16.20
N SER A 26 26.47 28.02 -15.93
CA SER A 26 27.03 26.79 -15.34
C SER A 26 26.47 26.51 -13.95
N VAL A 27 26.30 27.55 -13.12
CA VAL A 27 25.71 27.43 -11.78
C VAL A 27 24.25 27.03 -11.89
N PHE A 28 23.48 27.67 -12.78
CA PHE A 28 22.07 27.30 -12.99
C PHE A 28 21.91 25.86 -13.48
N LEU A 29 22.75 25.40 -14.42
CA LEU A 29 22.72 24.02 -14.89
C LEU A 29 23.07 23.02 -13.79
N ALA A 30 24.09 23.32 -12.97
CA ALA A 30 24.47 22.47 -11.86
C ALA A 30 23.34 22.32 -10.84
N VAL A 31 22.67 23.42 -10.49
CA VAL A 31 21.52 23.41 -9.57
C VAL A 31 20.33 22.66 -10.17
N ALA A 32 20.02 22.88 -11.46
CA ALA A 32 18.91 22.21 -12.14
C ALA A 32 19.11 20.69 -12.20
N MET A 33 20.33 20.22 -12.49
CA MET A 33 20.64 18.79 -12.53
C MET A 33 20.45 18.13 -11.16
N GLN A 34 20.86 18.78 -10.08
CA GLN A 34 20.64 18.28 -8.73
C GLN A 34 19.14 18.20 -8.40
N ALA A 35 18.37 19.24 -8.71
CA ALA A 35 16.92 19.25 -8.48
C ALA A 35 16.20 18.11 -9.20
N LEU A 36 16.62 17.78 -10.43
CA LEU A 36 16.06 16.66 -11.20
C LEU A 36 16.32 15.31 -10.50
N LEU A 37 17.53 15.08 -10.00
CA LEU A 37 17.86 13.85 -9.29
C LEU A 37 16.99 13.66 -8.04
N PHE A 38 16.80 14.72 -7.26
CA PHE A 38 15.91 14.68 -6.10
C PHE A 38 14.45 14.39 -6.48
N ALA A 39 13.96 15.00 -7.57
CA ALA A 39 12.61 14.76 -8.07
C ALA A 39 12.39 13.29 -8.48
N VAL A 40 13.36 12.68 -9.15
CA VAL A 40 13.31 11.25 -9.53
C VAL A 40 13.26 10.36 -8.30
N ILE A 41 14.10 10.61 -7.29
CA ILE A 41 14.10 9.84 -6.05
C ILE A 41 12.73 9.94 -5.35
N PHE A 42 12.19 11.16 -5.23
CA PHE A 42 10.90 11.37 -4.59
C PHE A 42 9.76 10.68 -5.36
N LYS A 43 9.80 10.73 -6.69
CA LYS A 43 8.85 10.02 -7.55
C LYS A 43 8.88 8.51 -7.28
N VAL A 44 10.06 7.88 -7.26
CA VAL A 44 10.19 6.43 -7.00
C VAL A 44 9.63 6.07 -5.62
N ARG A 45 9.90 6.87 -4.58
CA ARG A 45 9.35 6.63 -3.24
C ARG A 45 7.82 6.74 -3.21
N THR A 46 7.28 7.69 -3.95
CA THR A 46 5.83 7.88 -4.08
C THR A 46 5.19 6.70 -4.81
N GLU A 47 5.79 6.23 -5.90
CA GLU A 47 5.36 5.03 -6.62
C GLU A 47 5.37 3.79 -5.72
N GLN A 48 6.45 3.55 -4.99
CA GLN A 48 6.54 2.44 -4.02
C GLN A 48 5.40 2.48 -2.99
N ARG A 49 5.11 3.66 -2.45
CA ARG A 49 4.03 3.83 -1.47
C ARG A 49 2.65 3.62 -2.08
N ASN A 50 2.41 4.14 -3.29
CA ASN A 50 1.14 3.98 -3.98
C ASN A 50 0.88 2.52 -4.36
N GLU A 51 1.91 1.81 -4.84
CA GLU A 51 1.81 0.38 -5.15
C GLU A 51 1.59 -0.45 -3.88
N ALA A 52 2.24 -0.10 -2.77
CA ALA A 52 2.04 -0.76 -1.47
C ALA A 52 0.59 -0.60 -0.97
N ILE A 53 0.02 0.61 -1.04
CA ILE A 53 -1.38 0.86 -0.68
C ILE A 53 -2.32 0.07 -1.59
N THR A 54 -2.08 0.14 -2.92
CA THR A 54 -2.87 -0.61 -3.90
C THR A 54 -2.80 -2.12 -3.65
N TRP A 55 -1.65 -2.63 -3.20
CA TRP A 55 -1.49 -4.04 -2.87
C TRP A 55 -2.32 -4.44 -1.64
N ILE A 56 -2.30 -3.63 -0.58
CA ILE A 56 -3.18 -3.82 0.58
C ILE A 56 -4.66 -3.79 0.15
N GLN A 57 -5.04 -2.82 -0.68
CA GLN A 57 -6.41 -2.70 -1.17
C GLN A 57 -6.87 -3.94 -1.95
N LYS A 58 -6.02 -4.49 -2.82
CA LYS A 58 -6.32 -5.74 -3.55
C LYS A 58 -6.52 -6.93 -2.61
N ASP A 59 -5.69 -7.08 -1.59
CA ASP A 59 -5.87 -8.17 -0.63
C ASP A 59 -7.13 -7.97 0.22
N LEU A 60 -7.42 -6.73 0.64
CA LEU A 60 -8.64 -6.42 1.36
C LEU A 60 -9.90 -6.66 0.51
N GLU A 61 -9.85 -6.34 -0.78
CA GLU A 61 -10.94 -6.63 -1.71
C GLU A 61 -11.17 -8.14 -1.85
N PHE A 62 -10.10 -8.93 -1.93
CA PHE A 62 -10.19 -10.39 -1.89
C PHE A 62 -10.86 -10.89 -0.60
N VAL A 63 -10.41 -10.43 0.57
CA VAL A 63 -11.00 -10.79 1.87
C VAL A 63 -12.48 -10.37 1.93
N ARG A 64 -12.81 -9.18 1.42
CA ARG A 64 -14.18 -8.69 1.35
C ARG A 64 -15.05 -9.54 0.44
N ASN A 65 -14.53 -9.99 -0.71
CA ASN A 65 -15.28 -10.87 -1.60
C ASN A 65 -15.56 -12.22 -0.92
N GLN A 66 -14.54 -12.80 -0.27
CA GLN A 66 -14.72 -14.02 0.52
C GLN A 66 -15.76 -13.83 1.61
N ALA A 67 -15.75 -12.71 2.34
CA ALA A 67 -16.71 -12.42 3.40
C ALA A 67 -18.17 -12.29 2.91
N LYS A 68 -18.36 -11.79 1.68
CA LYS A 68 -19.68 -11.69 1.04
C LYS A 68 -20.20 -13.05 0.58
N GLU A 69 -19.36 -13.84 -0.04
CA GLU A 69 -19.74 -15.17 -0.56
C GLU A 69 -19.85 -16.22 0.55
N TYR A 70 -19.18 -15.99 1.68
CA TYR A 70 -19.09 -16.94 2.79
C TYR A 70 -20.47 -17.32 3.34
N GLU A 71 -20.80 -18.61 3.21
CA GLU A 71 -22.01 -19.24 3.77
C GLU A 71 -23.32 -18.51 3.40
N ILE A 72 -23.36 -17.78 2.28
CA ILE A 72 -24.52 -16.96 1.90
C ILE A 72 -25.76 -17.78 1.50
N ASN A 73 -25.53 -19.03 1.03
CA ASN A 73 -26.55 -19.95 0.50
C ASN A 73 -26.83 -21.16 1.42
N THR A 74 -26.20 -21.23 2.59
CA THR A 74 -26.38 -22.35 3.54
C THR A 74 -27.67 -22.20 4.33
N PHE A 75 -28.54 -23.22 4.23
CA PHE A 75 -29.79 -23.34 5.00
C PHE A 75 -29.87 -24.74 5.64
N PRO A 76 -30.26 -24.92 6.91
CA PRO A 76 -30.65 -23.89 7.90
C PRO A 76 -29.44 -23.05 8.38
N TYR A 77 -29.71 -21.91 9.03
CA TYR A 77 -28.69 -20.97 9.53
C TYR A 77 -27.51 -21.72 10.14
N SER A 78 -26.31 -21.43 9.63
CA SER A 78 -25.05 -22.06 10.03
C SER A 78 -24.99 -22.27 11.54
N ASN A 79 -24.52 -23.44 12.00
CA ASN A 79 -24.31 -23.74 13.42
C ASN A 79 -23.43 -22.69 14.12
N ARG A 80 -22.65 -21.93 13.33
CA ARG A 80 -21.84 -20.78 13.75
C ARG A 80 -22.66 -19.60 14.31
N CYS A 81 -23.97 -19.53 14.08
CA CYS A 81 -24.85 -18.52 14.70
C CYS A 81 -24.96 -18.68 16.22
N ASN A 82 -24.80 -19.90 16.74
CA ASN A 82 -24.85 -20.20 18.16
C ASN A 82 -23.46 -20.60 18.71
N ALA A 83 -22.40 -20.05 18.12
CA ALA A 83 -21.03 -20.33 18.55
C ALA A 83 -20.81 -19.92 20.00
N THR A 84 -20.30 -20.84 20.82
CA THR A 84 -19.95 -20.61 22.22
C THR A 84 -18.44 -20.43 22.42
N THR A 85 -17.64 -20.66 21.38
CA THR A 85 -16.19 -20.46 21.36
C THR A 85 -15.77 -19.68 20.11
N SER A 86 -14.60 -19.03 20.17
CA SER A 86 -14.08 -18.24 19.04
C SER A 86 -13.74 -19.08 17.81
N ALA A 87 -13.38 -20.35 17.99
CA ALA A 87 -13.11 -21.28 16.90
C ALA A 87 -14.38 -21.65 16.10
N ASP A 88 -15.53 -21.72 16.77
CA ASP A 88 -16.80 -22.09 16.14
C ASP A 88 -17.52 -20.90 15.49
N GLY A 89 -17.02 -19.67 15.69
CA GLY A 89 -17.63 -18.46 15.17
C GLY A 89 -17.48 -18.24 13.67
N PHE A 90 -18.23 -17.27 13.13
CA PHE A 90 -18.13 -16.86 11.74
C PHE A 90 -16.75 -16.29 11.37
N ALA A 91 -16.08 -15.60 12.30
CA ALA A 91 -14.77 -15.01 12.04
C ALA A 91 -13.68 -16.07 11.79
N ALA A 92 -13.67 -17.15 12.59
CA ALA A 92 -12.76 -18.28 12.38
C ALA A 92 -13.07 -19.04 11.08
N GLY A 93 -14.37 -19.20 10.75
CA GLY A 93 -14.80 -19.82 9.50
C GLY A 93 -14.38 -19.01 8.26
N LEU A 94 -14.56 -17.70 8.29
CA LEU A 94 -14.09 -16.81 7.22
C LEU A 94 -12.57 -16.89 7.05
N LEU A 95 -11.81 -16.88 8.16
CA LEU A 95 -10.35 -17.02 8.11
C LEU A 95 -9.92 -18.29 7.37
N HIS A 96 -10.60 -19.41 7.62
CA HIS A 96 -10.37 -20.68 6.92
C HIS A 96 -10.61 -20.55 5.40
N SER A 97 -11.72 -19.92 5.02
CA SER A 97 -12.06 -19.66 3.60
C SER A 97 -11.02 -18.78 2.90
N ILE A 98 -10.44 -17.80 3.60
CA ILE A 98 -9.37 -16.93 3.07
C ILE A 98 -8.05 -17.70 2.92
N LEU A 99 -7.75 -18.64 3.81
CA LEU A 99 -6.53 -19.46 3.80
C LEU A 99 -6.60 -20.61 2.78
N GLY A 100 -7.79 -20.94 2.27
CA GLY A 100 -7.99 -22.02 1.31
C GLY A 100 -7.75 -23.42 1.88
N THR A 101 -7.73 -23.57 3.21
CA THR A 101 -7.70 -24.88 3.85
C THR A 101 -9.14 -25.43 3.90
N PRO A 102 -9.39 -26.71 3.56
CA PRO A 102 -10.72 -27.32 3.60
C PRO A 102 -10.98 -28.20 4.84
N THR A 103 -10.05 -28.24 5.80
CA THR A 103 -10.12 -29.18 6.94
C THR A 103 -10.61 -28.52 8.22
N SER A 104 -11.75 -28.98 8.71
CA SER A 104 -12.13 -28.91 10.12
C SER A 104 -11.11 -29.72 10.96
N PRO A 105 -10.62 -29.24 12.12
CA PRO A 105 -11.09 -28.08 12.87
C PRO A 105 -10.41 -26.76 12.47
N PRO A 106 -11.00 -25.59 12.81
CA PRO A 106 -10.38 -24.27 12.64
C PRO A 106 -8.97 -24.23 13.24
N PRO A 107 -8.07 -23.35 12.76
CA PRO A 107 -6.75 -23.20 13.36
C PRO A 107 -6.91 -22.95 14.86
N SER A 108 -6.35 -23.83 15.69
CA SER A 108 -6.45 -23.78 17.16
C SER A 108 -5.93 -22.47 17.77
N ALA A 109 -5.21 -21.68 16.97
CA ALA A 109 -4.69 -20.39 17.34
C ALA A 109 -5.68 -19.27 16.96
N PRO A 110 -6.02 -18.37 17.89
CA PRO A 110 -6.93 -17.23 17.67
C PRO A 110 -6.40 -16.15 16.73
N SER A 111 -5.17 -16.33 16.23
CA SER A 111 -4.48 -15.40 15.35
C SER A 111 -3.66 -16.14 14.30
N THR A 112 -3.69 -15.66 13.06
CA THR A 112 -2.85 -16.18 11.96
C THR A 112 -2.12 -15.05 11.25
N ILE A 113 -0.85 -15.27 10.89
CA ILE A 113 -0.04 -14.33 10.13
C ILE A 113 0.25 -14.92 8.76
N THR A 114 -0.10 -14.18 7.70
CA THR A 114 0.23 -14.52 6.31
C THR A 114 1.19 -13.47 5.77
N SER A 115 2.27 -13.90 5.12
CA SER A 115 3.24 -12.99 4.50
C SER A 115 3.47 -13.36 3.04
N VAL A 116 3.43 -12.37 2.16
CA VAL A 116 3.72 -12.54 0.73
C VAL A 116 4.72 -11.47 0.33
N SER A 117 5.73 -11.84 -0.44
CA SER A 117 6.76 -10.92 -0.92
C SER A 117 6.50 -10.48 -2.36
N LYS A 118 6.78 -9.22 -2.67
CA LYS A 118 6.64 -8.62 -4.00
C LYS A 118 7.69 -7.53 -4.19
N THR A 119 8.20 -7.38 -5.41
CA THR A 119 9.08 -6.28 -5.79
C THR A 119 8.25 -5.05 -6.21
N LEU A 120 8.52 -3.89 -5.61
CA LEU A 120 7.91 -2.60 -5.93
C LEU A 120 9.03 -1.62 -6.34
N ALA A 121 8.96 -1.09 -7.56
CA ALA A 121 9.98 -0.20 -8.15
C ALA A 121 11.44 -0.65 -7.88
N GLY A 122 11.74 -1.93 -8.14
CA GLY A 122 13.09 -2.50 -8.02
C GLY A 122 13.56 -2.86 -6.60
N LYS A 123 12.75 -2.65 -5.56
CA LYS A 123 13.04 -3.11 -4.19
C LYS A 123 12.04 -4.18 -3.74
N SER A 124 12.51 -5.15 -2.95
CA SER A 124 11.67 -6.20 -2.39
C SER A 124 10.94 -5.72 -1.14
N PHE A 125 9.64 -5.97 -1.08
CA PHE A 125 8.78 -5.69 0.06
C PHE A 125 8.00 -6.94 0.44
N THR A 126 7.63 -7.03 1.71
CA THR A 126 6.78 -8.08 2.25
C THR A 126 5.49 -7.45 2.76
N LEU A 127 4.36 -7.92 2.24
CA LEU A 127 3.05 -7.65 2.82
C LEU A 127 2.78 -8.72 3.88
N THR A 128 2.62 -8.29 5.12
CA THR A 128 2.21 -9.13 6.23
C THR A 128 0.78 -8.77 6.61
N ARG A 129 -0.10 -9.77 6.59
CA ARG A 129 -1.47 -9.70 7.08
C ARG A 129 -1.56 -10.51 8.37
N THR A 130 -1.86 -9.83 9.46
CA THR A 130 -2.19 -10.46 10.75
C THR A 130 -3.70 -10.47 10.91
N THR A 131 -4.25 -11.64 11.18
CA THR A 131 -5.68 -11.87 11.42
C THR A 131 -5.89 -12.29 12.86
N ILE A 132 -6.90 -11.74 13.52
CA ILE A 132 -7.27 -12.07 14.90
C ILE A 132 -8.79 -12.18 14.96
N TYR A 133 -9.31 -13.26 15.54
CA TYR A 133 -10.75 -13.49 15.67
C TYR A 133 -11.23 -13.73 17.11
N ASP A 134 -10.31 -13.82 18.07
CA ASP A 134 -10.61 -13.98 19.50
C ASP A 134 -10.78 -12.62 20.19
N THR A 135 -11.73 -11.84 19.69
CA THR A 135 -12.11 -10.58 20.31
C THR A 135 -13.49 -10.73 20.94
N PRO A 136 -13.62 -10.62 22.28
CA PRO A 136 -14.86 -10.91 22.98
C PRO A 136 -15.97 -9.88 22.71
N THR A 137 -15.64 -8.75 22.09
CA THR A 137 -16.54 -7.62 21.86
C THR A 137 -17.65 -7.91 20.84
N TYR A 138 -17.52 -8.91 19.97
CA TYR A 138 -18.49 -9.17 18.90
C TYR A 138 -18.86 -10.65 18.72
N ALA A 139 -18.87 -11.43 19.82
CA ALA A 139 -19.41 -12.79 19.86
C ALA A 139 -18.94 -13.68 18.68
N TYR A 140 -17.64 -13.64 18.38
CA TYR A 140 -16.99 -14.48 17.36
C TYR A 140 -17.43 -14.21 15.90
N LYS A 141 -18.05 -13.05 15.63
CA LYS A 141 -18.50 -12.63 14.29
C LYS A 141 -17.50 -11.74 13.55
N LEU A 142 -16.57 -11.12 14.28
CA LEU A 142 -15.67 -10.10 13.74
C LEU A 142 -14.25 -10.65 13.55
N LEU A 143 -13.70 -10.44 12.35
CA LEU A 143 -12.32 -10.76 12.00
C LEU A 143 -11.51 -9.45 11.90
N GLN A 144 -10.54 -9.27 12.79
CA GLN A 144 -9.62 -8.14 12.73
C GLN A 144 -8.49 -8.43 11.76
N LEU A 145 -8.17 -7.47 10.91
CA LEU A 145 -7.10 -7.53 9.92
C LEU A 145 -6.14 -6.37 10.12
N THR A 146 -4.86 -6.68 10.26
CA THR A 146 -3.79 -5.69 10.27
C THR A 146 -2.80 -6.00 9.16
N TYR A 147 -2.60 -5.03 8.29
CA TYR A 147 -1.68 -5.07 7.16
C TYR A 147 -0.46 -4.21 7.43
N LYS A 148 0.71 -4.73 7.09
CA LYS A 148 1.98 -4.00 7.07
C LYS A 148 2.73 -4.35 5.80
N VAL A 149 3.17 -3.33 5.06
CA VAL A 149 4.10 -3.51 3.93
C VAL A 149 5.46 -3.01 4.35
N THR A 150 6.40 -3.93 4.51
CA THR A 150 7.73 -3.67 5.07
C THR A 150 8.80 -3.95 4.01
N PRO A 151 9.80 -3.07 3.84
CA PRO A 151 10.93 -3.33 2.95
C PRO A 151 11.75 -4.53 3.45
N ALA A 152 12.41 -5.27 2.56
CA ALA A 152 13.31 -6.35 2.98
C ALA A 152 14.55 -5.85 3.76
N ASP A 153 14.95 -4.60 3.53
CA ASP A 153 16.11 -3.93 4.11
C ASP A 153 15.81 -3.10 5.37
N SER A 154 14.57 -3.11 5.87
CA SER A 154 14.14 -2.26 6.98
C SER A 154 13.04 -2.93 7.81
N ILE A 155 12.89 -2.51 9.06
CA ILE A 155 11.78 -2.93 9.94
C ILE A 155 10.61 -1.94 9.93
N PHE A 156 10.81 -0.76 9.31
CA PHE A 156 9.80 0.30 9.29
C PHE A 156 8.84 0.10 8.11
N PRO A 157 7.53 -0.07 8.36
CA PRO A 157 6.56 -0.26 7.29
C PRO A 157 6.35 1.05 6.53
N ILE A 158 6.21 0.95 5.21
CA ILE A 158 5.92 2.10 4.32
C ILE A 158 4.42 2.33 4.14
N ALA A 159 3.62 1.31 4.42
CA ALA A 159 2.16 1.36 4.42
C ALA A 159 1.62 0.42 5.50
N THR A 160 0.58 0.88 6.20
CA THR A 160 -0.14 0.09 7.20
C THR A 160 -1.64 0.35 7.07
N LEU A 161 -2.44 -0.67 7.38
CA LEU A 161 -3.89 -0.56 7.44
C LEU A 161 -4.41 -1.52 8.51
N SER A 162 -5.26 -1.04 9.40
CA SER A 162 -6.00 -1.89 10.33
C SER A 162 -7.49 -1.72 10.06
N THR A 163 -8.18 -2.83 9.91
CA THR A 163 -9.62 -2.85 9.59
C THR A 163 -10.26 -4.10 10.18
N GLU A 164 -11.58 -4.09 10.24
CA GLU A 164 -12.39 -5.19 10.73
C GLU A 164 -13.32 -5.66 9.62
N VAL A 165 -13.57 -6.96 9.55
CA VAL A 165 -14.45 -7.58 8.56
C VAL A 165 -15.45 -8.48 9.28
N ILE A 166 -16.72 -8.29 8.93
CA ILE A 166 -17.85 -9.08 9.43
C ILE A 166 -18.42 -9.83 8.22
N PRO A 167 -18.50 -11.17 8.24
CA PRO A 167 -19.12 -11.93 7.16
C PRO A 167 -20.61 -11.63 7.05
N ASP A 168 -21.13 -11.50 5.83
CA ASP A 168 -22.56 -11.16 5.60
C ASP A 168 -23.50 -12.22 6.20
N ALA A 169 -23.09 -13.49 6.19
CA ALA A 169 -23.83 -14.59 6.81
C ALA A 169 -24.04 -14.40 8.33
N SER A 170 -23.12 -13.75 9.03
CA SER A 170 -23.23 -13.51 10.48
C SER A 170 -24.32 -12.48 10.85
N LEU A 171 -24.69 -11.63 9.90
CA LEU A 171 -25.77 -10.64 10.02
C LEU A 171 -27.15 -11.25 9.79
N LYS A 172 -27.21 -12.47 9.26
CA LYS A 172 -28.46 -13.21 9.03
C LYS A 172 -28.87 -14.07 10.24
N CYS A 173 -28.02 -14.21 11.25
CA CYS A 173 -28.36 -14.97 12.44
C CYS A 173 -29.56 -14.35 13.17
N PRO A 174 -30.51 -15.18 13.65
CA PRO A 174 -31.66 -14.73 14.41
C PRO A 174 -31.28 -14.10 15.76
#